data_AF-A0A7C6W806-F1
#
_entry.id   AF-A0A7C6W806-F1
#
_cell.length_a   1.000
_cell.length_b   1.000
_cell.length_c   1.000
_cell.angle_alpha   90.00
_cell.angle_beta   90.00
_cell.angle_gamma   90.00
#
_symmetry.space_group_name_H-M   'P 1'
#
loop_
_entity.id
_entity.type
_entity.pdbx_description
1 polymer ?
#
loop_
_entity_poly.entity_id
_entity_poly.type
_entity_poly.pdbx_seq_one_letter_code
_entity_poly.pdbx_strand_id
1 'polypeptide(L)'
;SEPVIDYIAENVRDNVRDLEGIVVSLMAHSIINDTEIDLTLARRVIEQSIKFEVKKITVQKIQEVVCDYFNIKRDLIQSRSRKREIVQARQVAMYFTKAHTELSLAQIGTHIGKRNHATVLHACKTVSGLKEVDKTFRSNLKEIERILHS
;
A
#
# COMPACT_ATOMS: atom_id res chain seq x y z
N SER A 1 -9.27 23.13 -23.52
CA SER A 1 -9.94 22.04 -22.76
C SER A 1 -9.49 20.66 -23.20
N GLU A 2 -9.49 20.34 -24.50
CA GLU A 2 -9.00 19.04 -25.05
C GLU A 2 -7.59 18.65 -24.57
N PRO A 3 -6.57 19.54 -24.60
CA PRO A 3 -5.21 19.18 -24.19
C PRO A 3 -5.06 18.81 -22.71
N VAL A 4 -5.95 19.33 -21.85
CA VAL A 4 -5.96 19.04 -20.41
C VAL A 4 -6.58 17.67 -20.16
N ILE A 5 -7.68 17.36 -20.86
CA ILE A 5 -8.37 16.07 -20.75
C ILE A 5 -7.45 14.95 -21.23
N ASP A 6 -6.81 15.13 -22.39
CA ASP A 6 -5.87 14.15 -22.94
C ASP A 6 -4.69 13.91 -21.98
N TYR A 7 -4.14 14.99 -21.42
CA TYR A 7 -3.06 14.89 -20.45
C TYR A 7 -3.47 14.12 -19.18
N ILE A 8 -4.67 14.37 -18.64
CA ILE A 8 -5.20 13.62 -17.50
C ILE A 8 -5.38 12.14 -17.87
N ALA A 9 -5.99 11.84 -19.03
CA ALA A 9 -6.23 10.47 -19.49
C ALA A 9 -4.93 9.68 -19.73
N GLU A 10 -3.86 10.34 -20.15
CA GLU A 10 -2.55 9.72 -20.32
C GLU A 10 -1.83 9.43 -19.01
N ASN A 11 -2.05 10.24 -17.97
CA ASN A 11 -1.26 10.18 -16.73
C ASN A 11 -2.01 9.54 -15.56
N VAL A 12 -3.33 9.32 -15.67
CA VAL A 12 -4.16 8.74 -14.60
C VAL A 12 -4.89 7.52 -15.15
N ARG A 13 -4.28 6.34 -15.02
CA ARG A 13 -4.75 5.11 -15.69
C ARG A 13 -5.25 4.01 -14.76
N ASP A 14 -4.88 4.03 -13.48
CA ASP A 14 -4.95 2.83 -12.66
C ASP A 14 -6.19 2.74 -11.77
N ASN A 15 -6.90 3.85 -11.51
CA ASN A 15 -8.01 3.87 -10.55
C ASN A 15 -8.95 5.08 -10.74
N VAL A 16 -10.26 4.80 -10.85
CA VAL A 16 -11.32 5.82 -11.00
C VAL A 16 -11.34 6.81 -9.84
N ARG A 17 -11.03 6.36 -8.61
CA ARG A 17 -10.98 7.26 -7.44
C ARG A 17 -9.87 8.31 -7.56
N ASP A 18 -8.74 7.94 -8.15
CA ASP A 18 -7.61 8.85 -8.28
C ASP A 18 -7.90 9.88 -9.37
N LEU A 19 -8.61 9.48 -10.43
CA LEU A 19 -9.16 10.40 -11.44
C LEU A 19 -10.15 11.40 -10.81
N GLU A 20 -11.12 10.91 -10.04
CA GLU A 20 -12.08 11.77 -9.32
C GLU A 20 -11.35 12.75 -8.40
N GLY A 21 -10.36 12.27 -7.64
CA GLY A 21 -9.56 13.11 -6.74
C GLY A 21 -8.78 14.20 -7.46
N ILE A 22 -8.19 13.89 -8.61
CA ILE A 22 -7.47 14.87 -9.44
C ILE A 22 -8.43 15.92 -9.99
N VAL A 23 -9.60 15.53 -10.49
CA VAL A 23 -10.62 16.46 -10.97
C VAL A 23 -11.11 17.39 -9.85
N VAL A 24 -11.38 16.85 -8.66
CA VAL A 24 -11.76 17.65 -7.48
C VAL A 24 -10.65 18.61 -7.07
N SER A 25 -9.39 18.15 -7.06
CA SER A 25 -8.25 19.00 -6.72
C SER A 25 -8.04 20.12 -7.74
N LEU A 26 -8.20 19.85 -9.03
CA LEU A 26 -8.14 20.87 -10.09
C LEU A 26 -9.20 21.94 -9.92
N MET A 27 -10.45 21.53 -9.67
CA MET A 27 -11.54 22.48 -9.41
C MET A 27 -11.27 23.31 -8.16
N ALA A 28 -10.82 22.69 -7.07
CA ALA A 28 -10.48 23.40 -5.83
C ALA A 28 -9.37 24.44 -6.04
N HIS A 29 -8.30 24.08 -6.76
CA HIS A 29 -7.21 25.01 -7.08
C HIS A 29 -7.67 26.18 -7.96
N SER A 30 -8.51 25.92 -8.96
CA SER A 30 -9.08 26.95 -9.82
C SER A 30 -9.90 27.95 -9.02
N ILE A 31 -10.78 27.46 -8.14
CA ILE A 31 -11.65 28.29 -7.29
C ILE A 31 -10.83 29.11 -6.28
N ILE A 32 -9.88 28.49 -5.57
CA ILE A 32 -9.12 29.15 -4.49
C ILE A 32 -8.19 30.23 -5.05
N ASN A 33 -7.60 29.99 -6.23
CA ASN A 33 -6.61 30.90 -6.81
C ASN A 33 -7.20 31.85 -7.86
N ASP A 34 -8.51 31.75 -8.15
CA ASP A 34 -9.20 32.48 -9.22
C ASP A 34 -8.46 32.36 -10.57
N THR A 35 -8.10 31.11 -10.91
CA THR A 35 -7.33 30.78 -12.12
C THR A 35 -8.08 29.78 -12.98
N GLU A 36 -7.97 29.91 -14.30
CA GLU A 36 -8.52 28.91 -15.21
C GLU A 36 -7.76 27.57 -15.12
N ILE A 37 -8.46 26.48 -15.40
CA ILE A 37 -7.85 25.16 -15.47
C ILE A 37 -7.08 25.04 -16.81
N ASP A 38 -5.76 25.24 -16.73
CA ASP A 38 -4.84 25.08 -17.84
C ASP A 38 -3.94 23.85 -17.68
N LEU A 39 -3.10 23.59 -18.69
CA LEU A 39 -2.19 22.45 -18.69
C LEU A 39 -1.11 22.57 -17.60
N THR A 40 -0.75 23.79 -17.20
CA THR A 40 0.22 24.07 -16.13
C THR A 40 -0.32 23.59 -14.78
N LEU A 41 -1.58 23.93 -14.49
CA LEU A 41 -2.27 23.51 -13.28
C LEU A 41 -2.49 21.99 -13.27
N ALA A 42 -2.90 21.43 -14.41
CA ALA A 42 -3.07 19.97 -14.58
C ALA A 42 -1.79 19.20 -14.25
N ARG A 43 -0.64 19.62 -14.81
CA ARG A 43 0.68 19.03 -14.49
C ARG A 43 0.98 19.10 -13.01
N ARG A 44 0.82 20.27 -12.39
CA ARG A 44 1.13 20.47 -10.97
C ARG A 44 0.30 19.55 -10.07
N VAL A 45 -1.01 19.49 -10.29
CA VAL A 45 -1.92 18.66 -9.47
C VAL A 45 -1.61 17.17 -9.67
N ILE A 46 -1.39 16.73 -10.90
CA ILE A 46 -1.02 15.34 -11.19
C ILE A 46 0.34 14.98 -10.56
N GLU A 47 1.36 15.83 -10.69
CA GLU A 47 2.67 15.61 -10.06
C GLU A 47 2.58 15.53 -8.54
N GLN A 48 1.75 16.37 -7.91
CA GLN A 48 1.50 16.31 -6.48
C GLN A 48 0.78 15.00 -6.08
N SER A 49 -0.20 14.57 -6.89
CA SER A 49 -0.90 13.30 -6.69
C SER A 49 0.08 12.11 -6.78
N ILE A 50 0.94 12.07 -7.80
CA ILE A 50 1.96 11.03 -7.98
C ILE A 50 2.93 11.02 -6.79
N LYS A 51 3.41 12.19 -6.35
CA LYS A 51 4.28 12.29 -5.15
C LYS A 51 3.60 11.76 -3.90
N PHE A 52 2.28 11.95 -3.77
CA PHE A 52 1.50 11.40 -2.66
C PHE A 52 1.37 9.88 -2.77
N GLU A 53 1.14 9.35 -3.98
CA GLU A 53 1.08 7.92 -4.24
C GLU A 53 2.40 7.21 -3.93
N VAL A 54 3.54 7.79 -4.30
CA VAL A 54 4.88 7.26 -3.98
C VAL A 54 5.11 7.17 -2.46
N LYS A 55 4.48 8.04 -1.66
CA LYS A 55 4.56 8.00 -0.20
C LYS A 55 3.58 7.00 0.44
N LYS A 56 2.64 6.45 -0.33
CA LYS A 56 1.65 5.52 0.21
C LYS A 56 2.26 4.15 0.38
N ILE A 57 2.03 3.54 1.55
CA ILE A 57 2.42 2.15 1.78
C ILE A 57 1.52 1.23 0.95
N THR A 58 2.10 0.54 -0.03
CA THR A 58 1.42 -0.43 -0.89
C THR A 58 1.66 -1.86 -0.43
N VAL A 59 0.80 -2.80 -0.86
CA VAL A 59 0.98 -4.24 -0.55
C VAL A 59 2.30 -4.76 -1.10
N GLN A 60 2.71 -4.28 -2.27
CA GLN A 60 3.96 -4.63 -2.94
C GLN A 60 5.16 -4.18 -2.11
N LYS A 61 5.17 -2.91 -1.65
CA LYS A 61 6.20 -2.38 -0.74
C LYS A 61 6.28 -3.19 0.55
N ILE A 62 5.13 -3.51 1.15
CA ILE A 62 5.07 -4.36 2.36
C ILE A 62 5.70 -5.73 2.10
N GLN A 63 5.33 -6.40 1.02
CA GLN A 63 5.91 -7.70 0.67
C GLN A 63 7.41 -7.61 0.46
N GLU A 64 7.91 -6.54 -0.17
CA GLU A 64 9.35 -6.28 -0.35
C GLU A 64 10.07 -6.22 0.99
N VAL A 65 9.68 -5.25 1.81
CA VAL A 65 10.39 -4.94 3.06
C VAL A 65 10.34 -6.14 4.00
N VAL A 66 9.20 -6.82 4.08
CA VAL A 66 9.08 -8.03 4.92
C VAL A 66 9.93 -9.17 4.37
N CYS A 67 9.93 -9.40 3.04
CA CYS A 67 10.78 -10.43 2.44
C CYS A 67 12.25 -10.18 2.69
N ASP A 68 12.71 -8.95 2.47
CA ASP A 68 14.10 -8.56 2.64
C ASP A 68 14.52 -8.69 4.11
N TYR A 69 13.67 -8.25 5.04
CA TYR A 69 13.93 -8.35 6.48
C TYR A 69 14.08 -9.80 6.95
N PHE A 70 13.23 -10.72 6.47
CA PHE A 70 13.29 -12.14 6.82
C PHE A 70 14.24 -12.95 5.91
N ASN A 71 14.93 -12.31 4.97
CA ASN A 71 15.79 -12.93 3.97
C ASN A 71 15.09 -14.09 3.23
N ILE A 72 13.86 -13.85 2.77
CA ILE A 72 13.08 -14.81 1.97
C ILE A 72 12.76 -14.24 0.59
N LYS A 73 12.73 -15.11 -0.41
CA LYS A 73 12.29 -14.72 -1.76
C LYS A 73 10.79 -14.39 -1.77
N ARG A 74 10.39 -13.39 -2.56
CA ARG A 74 8.99 -12.89 -2.64
C ARG A 74 7.98 -13.95 -3.09
N ASP A 75 8.38 -14.85 -3.99
CA ASP A 75 7.57 -16.00 -4.43
C ASP A 75 7.20 -16.96 -3.29
N LEU A 76 8.05 -17.08 -2.26
CA LEU A 76 7.79 -17.94 -1.10
C LEU A 76 6.64 -17.42 -0.23
N ILE A 77 6.44 -16.10 -0.13
CA ILE A 77 5.25 -15.54 0.53
C ILE A 77 3.97 -16.01 -0.16
N GLN A 78 4.00 -16.15 -1.48
CA GLN A 78 2.85 -16.62 -2.27
C GLN A 78 2.66 -18.14 -2.21
N SER A 79 3.68 -18.88 -1.77
CA SER A 79 3.68 -20.34 -1.76
C SER A 79 2.77 -20.97 -0.68
N ARG A 80 2.55 -22.28 -0.79
CA ARG A 80 1.90 -23.09 0.26
C ARG A 80 2.87 -23.57 1.35
N SER A 81 4.12 -23.13 1.32
CA SER A 81 5.13 -23.57 2.30
C SER A 81 4.70 -23.30 3.73
N ARG A 82 4.92 -24.31 4.57
CA ARG A 82 4.65 -24.31 6.01
C ARG A 82 5.92 -24.12 6.86
N LYS A 83 7.08 -23.90 6.23
CA LYS A 83 8.31 -23.57 6.96
C LYS A 83 8.06 -22.34 7.84
N ARG A 84 8.55 -22.39 9.08
CA ARG A 84 8.20 -21.44 10.14
C ARG A 84 8.52 -20.00 9.73
N GLU A 85 9.70 -19.79 9.17
CA GLU A 85 10.21 -18.50 8.70
C GLU A 85 9.34 -17.92 7.57
N ILE A 86 8.91 -18.75 6.62
CA ILE A 86 8.03 -18.31 5.52
C ILE A 86 6.62 -17.99 6.04
N VAL A 87 6.10 -18.80 6.97
CA VAL A 87 4.80 -18.57 7.60
C VAL A 87 4.82 -17.27 8.40
N GLN A 88 5.87 -17.04 9.18
CA GLN A 88 6.03 -15.83 9.98
C GLN A 88 6.10 -14.59 9.10
N ALA A 89 6.95 -14.58 8.07
CA ALA A 89 7.02 -13.46 7.13
C ALA A 89 5.66 -13.20 6.44
N ARG A 90 4.95 -14.25 6.02
CA ARG A 90 3.60 -14.09 5.43
C ARG A 90 2.61 -13.47 6.42
N GLN A 91 2.63 -13.92 7.67
CA GLN A 91 1.74 -13.39 8.71
C GLN A 91 2.05 -11.92 9.01
N VAL A 92 3.33 -11.55 9.07
CA VAL A 92 3.78 -10.17 9.26
C VAL A 92 3.37 -9.29 8.07
N ALA A 93 3.52 -9.77 6.84
CA ALA A 93 3.06 -9.05 5.65
C ALA A 93 1.53 -8.82 5.66
N MET A 94 0.75 -9.83 6.07
CA MET A 94 -0.71 -9.69 6.24
C MET A 94 -1.07 -8.67 7.32
N TYR A 95 -0.37 -8.70 8.45
CA TYR A 95 -0.55 -7.76 9.57
C TYR A 95 -0.32 -6.31 9.13
N PHE A 96 0.83 -6.02 8.50
CA PHE A 96 1.12 -4.68 8.01
C PHE A 96 0.19 -4.23 6.90
N THR A 97 -0.21 -5.14 6.00
CA THR A 97 -1.19 -4.79 4.96
C THR A 97 -2.52 -4.40 5.59
N LYS A 98 -2.94 -5.08 6.66
CA LYS A 98 -4.16 -4.70 7.37
C LYS A 98 -4.04 -3.38 8.12
N ALA A 99 -2.85 -3.02 8.59
CA ALA A 99 -2.59 -1.80 9.35
C ALA A 99 -2.43 -0.55 8.47
N HIS A 100 -1.85 -0.69 7.27
CA HIS A 100 -1.47 0.45 6.43
C HIS A 100 -2.29 0.58 5.13
N THR A 101 -3.28 -0.29 4.91
CA THR A 101 -4.15 -0.23 3.72
C THR A 101 -5.61 -0.43 4.07
N GLU A 102 -6.51 0.07 3.21
CA GLU A 102 -7.96 -0.08 3.34
C GLU A 102 -8.49 -1.44 2.82
N LEU A 103 -7.60 -2.41 2.58
CA LEU A 103 -8.02 -3.70 2.02
C LEU A 103 -8.80 -4.53 3.06
N SER A 104 -9.85 -5.19 2.57
CA SER A 104 -10.57 -6.20 3.34
C SER A 104 -9.68 -7.44 3.57
N LEU A 105 -10.00 -8.23 4.60
CA LEU A 105 -9.26 -9.48 4.88
C LEU A 105 -9.27 -10.45 3.70
N ALA A 106 -10.36 -10.47 2.92
CA ALA A 106 -10.45 -11.28 1.71
C ALA A 106 -9.46 -10.79 0.63
N GLN A 107 -9.43 -9.49 0.36
CA GLN A 107 -8.49 -8.89 -0.59
C GLN A 107 -7.03 -9.13 -0.17
N ILE A 108 -6.70 -8.94 1.12
CA ILE A 108 -5.36 -9.21 1.65
C ILE A 108 -4.96 -10.67 1.39
N GLY A 109 -5.87 -11.61 1.64
CA GLY A 109 -5.64 -13.03 1.38
C GLY A 109 -5.40 -13.35 -0.10
N THR A 110 -6.12 -12.68 -1.00
CA THR A 110 -5.88 -12.77 -2.45
C THR A 110 -4.49 -12.26 -2.83
N HIS A 111 -4.07 -11.11 -2.29
CA HIS A 111 -2.76 -10.52 -2.58
C HIS A 111 -1.59 -11.27 -1.91
N ILE A 112 -1.83 -11.97 -0.81
CA ILE A 112 -0.78 -12.60 0.01
C ILE A 112 -1.09 -14.08 0.23
N GLY A 113 -0.41 -14.95 -0.51
CA GLY A 113 -0.44 -16.39 -0.29
C GLY A 113 -1.70 -17.10 -0.79
N LYS A 114 -2.58 -16.38 -1.50
CA LYS A 114 -3.87 -16.88 -2.03
C LYS A 114 -4.69 -17.57 -0.95
N ARG A 115 -4.88 -16.89 0.18
CA ARG A 115 -5.54 -17.42 1.39
C ARG A 115 -6.93 -16.84 1.60
N ASN A 116 -7.74 -17.54 2.38
CA ASN A 116 -9.05 -17.04 2.78
C ASN A 116 -8.93 -15.97 3.89
N HIS A 117 -9.99 -15.17 4.05
CA HIS A 117 -10.07 -14.11 5.06
C HIS A 117 -9.79 -14.59 6.49
N ALA A 118 -10.22 -15.82 6.83
CA ALA A 118 -10.00 -16.42 8.15
C ALA A 118 -8.50 -16.64 8.45
N THR A 119 -7.71 -17.02 7.44
CA THR A 119 -6.25 -17.14 7.56
C THR A 119 -5.61 -15.79 7.85
N VAL A 120 -6.08 -14.72 7.19
CA VAL A 120 -5.58 -13.35 7.42
C VAL A 120 -5.94 -12.88 8.82
N LEU A 121 -7.19 -13.10 9.26
CA LEU A 121 -7.63 -12.78 10.62
C LEU A 121 -6.76 -13.50 11.66
N HIS A 122 -6.50 -14.79 11.45
CA HIS A 122 -5.64 -15.57 12.34
C HIS A 122 -4.20 -15.03 12.34
N ALA A 123 -3.64 -14.74 11.17
CA ALA A 123 -2.32 -14.13 11.04
C ALA A 123 -2.19 -12.83 11.84
N CYS A 124 -3.15 -11.91 11.70
CA CYS A 124 -3.15 -10.66 12.46
C CYS A 124 -3.21 -10.91 13.97
N LYS A 125 -4.06 -11.85 14.43
CA LYS A 125 -4.13 -12.22 15.86
C LYS A 125 -2.82 -12.83 16.36
N THR A 126 -2.20 -13.72 15.58
CA THR A 126 -0.92 -14.34 15.92
C THR A 126 0.19 -13.30 16.07
N VAL A 127 0.31 -12.38 15.11
CA VAL A 127 1.34 -11.32 15.14
C VAL A 127 1.10 -10.38 16.31
N SER A 128 -0.13 -9.95 16.56
CA SER A 128 -0.47 -9.11 17.73
C SER A 128 -0.16 -9.83 19.04
N GLY A 129 -0.55 -11.09 19.19
CA GLY A 129 -0.26 -11.86 20.41
C GLY A 129 1.24 -12.02 20.64
N LEU A 130 2.02 -12.32 19.60
CA LEU A 130 3.47 -12.47 19.70
C LEU A 130 4.16 -11.13 20.02
N LYS A 131 3.66 -10.02 19.46
CA LYS A 131 4.15 -8.66 19.73
C LYS A 131 4.05 -8.30 21.22
N GLU A 132 3.02 -8.77 21.93
CA GLU A 132 2.83 -8.46 23.35
C GLU A 132 3.81 -9.21 24.26
N VAL A 133 4.14 -10.46 23.91
CA VAL A 133 4.90 -11.35 24.80
C VAL A 133 6.39 -11.47 24.44
N ASP A 134 6.77 -11.23 23.18
CA ASP A 134 8.14 -11.35 22.69
C ASP A 134 8.72 -9.96 22.36
N LYS A 135 9.61 -9.48 23.22
CA LYS A 135 10.29 -8.18 23.08
C LYS A 135 11.14 -8.07 21.82
N THR A 136 11.78 -9.17 21.41
CA THR A 136 12.63 -9.21 20.21
C THR A 136 11.74 -9.12 18.98
N PHE A 137 10.67 -9.92 18.92
CA PHE A 137 9.71 -9.85 17.83
C PHE A 137 9.05 -8.48 17.72
N ARG A 138 8.68 -7.86 18.84
CA ARG A 138 8.16 -6.48 18.86
C ARG A 138 9.16 -5.47 18.29
N SER A 139 10.44 -5.63 18.61
CA SER A 139 11.49 -4.74 18.07
C SER A 139 11.66 -4.94 16.57
N ASN A 140 11.60 -6.18 16.08
CA ASN A 140 11.61 -6.48 14.65
C ASN A 140 10.43 -5.82 13.92
N LEU A 141 9.21 -5.88 14.47
CA LEU A 141 8.05 -5.23 13.87
C LEU A 141 8.24 -3.70 13.79
N LYS A 142 8.75 -3.07 14.85
CA LYS A 142 9.03 -1.62 14.84
C LYS A 142 10.04 -1.24 13.78
N GLU A 143 11.07 -2.05 13.58
CA GLU A 143 12.08 -1.80 12.56
C GLU A 143 11.51 -1.94 11.15
N ILE A 144 10.72 -2.98 10.89
CA ILE A 144 10.00 -3.14 9.61
C ILE A 144 9.08 -1.93 9.36
N GLU A 145 8.30 -1.52 10.36
CA GLU A 145 7.41 -0.37 10.26
C GLU A 145 8.18 0.93 9.95
N ARG A 146 9.34 1.14 10.58
CA ARG A 146 10.23 2.27 10.29
C ARG A 146 10.68 2.28 8.83
N ILE A 147 11.04 1.14 8.27
CA ILE A 147 11.47 0.99 6.86
C ILE A 147 10.29 1.16 5.89
N LEU A 148 9.06 0.82 6.30
CA LEU A 148 7.88 1.06 5.47
C LEU A 148 7.56 2.56 5.32
N HIS A 149 7.93 3.37 6.32
CA HIS A 149 7.70 4.81 6.34
C HIS A 149 8.87 5.65 5.79
N SER A 150 10.01 5.02 5.47
CA SER A 150 11.17 5.66 4.83
C SER A 150 11.07 5.66 3.32
#